data_AF-A0A6N9HGD1-F1
#
_entry.id   AF-A0A6N9HGD1-F1
#
_cell.length_a   1.000
_cell.length_b   1.000
_cell.length_c   1.000
_cell.angle_alpha   90.00
_cell.angle_beta   90.00
_cell.angle_gamma   90.00
#
_symmetry.space_group_name_H-M   'P 1'
#
loop_
_entity.id
_entity.type
_entity.pdbx_description
1 polymer ?
#
loop_
_entity_poly.entity_id
_entity_poly.type
_entity_poly.pdbx_seq_one_letter_code
_entity_poly.pdbx_strand_id
1 'polypeptide(L)'
;MAVLTKQMVAAATAADWDGLEGLEQQVAAHVAVLRGQEAAVTLNTGERQQKLGLIKQMLDDDRQIRDLTMPWMAQLSKLINNTGTERRLAAAYGAV
;
A
#
# COMPACT_ATOMS: atom_id res chain seq x y z
N MET A 1 -12.27 8.20 4.22
CA MET A 1 -10.92 8.30 3.62
C MET A 1 -9.82 8.36 4.67
N ALA A 2 -9.59 9.48 5.37
CA ALA A 2 -8.48 9.60 6.32
C ALA A 2 -8.42 8.55 7.44
N VAL A 3 -9.56 8.00 7.88
CA VAL A 3 -9.59 6.89 8.86
C VAL A 3 -9.10 5.57 8.25
N LEU A 4 -9.43 5.29 6.99
CA LEU A 4 -8.99 4.07 6.29
C LEU A 4 -7.48 4.10 6.05
N THR A 5 -6.94 5.25 5.63
CA THR A 5 -5.50 5.41 5.41
C THR A 5 -4.70 5.25 6.71
N LYS A 6 -5.23 5.77 7.84
CA LYS A 6 -4.65 5.52 9.17
C LYS A 6 -4.69 4.04 9.58
N GLN A 7 -5.77 3.33 9.25
CA GLN A 7 -5.88 1.90 9.50
C GLN A 7 -4.87 1.10 8.64
N MET A 8 -4.62 1.53 7.40
CA MET A 8 -3.59 0.92 6.55
C MET A 8 -2.18 1.12 7.13
N VAL A 9 -1.87 2.31 7.67
CA VAL A 9 -0.60 2.55 8.39
C VAL A 9 -0.47 1.62 9.60
N ALA A 10 -1.55 1.44 10.38
CA ALA A 10 -1.54 0.54 11.53
C ALA A 10 -1.34 -0.93 11.12
N ALA A 11 -2.03 -1.40 10.08
CA ALA A 11 -1.88 -2.75 9.53
C ALA A 11 -0.45 -2.99 8.99
N ALA A 12 0.09 -2.03 8.23
CA ALA A 12 1.46 -2.08 7.73
C ALA A 12 2.50 -2.09 8.88
N THR A 13 2.25 -1.33 9.95
CA THR A 13 3.12 -1.32 11.14
C THR A 13 3.08 -2.66 11.88
N ALA A 14 1.91 -3.32 11.92
CA ALA A 14 1.72 -4.62 12.54
C ALA A 14 2.12 -5.81 11.64
N ALA A 15 2.56 -5.55 10.40
CA ALA A 15 2.79 -6.55 9.37
C ALA A 15 1.55 -7.46 9.10
N ASP A 16 0.36 -6.90 9.26
CA ASP A 16 -0.91 -7.57 8.94
C ASP A 16 -1.24 -7.36 7.45
N TRP A 17 -0.68 -8.25 6.62
CA TRP A 17 -0.79 -8.15 5.15
C TRP A 17 -2.19 -8.44 4.63
N ASP A 18 -2.89 -9.40 5.23
CA ASP A 18 -4.27 -9.75 4.86
C ASP A 18 -5.21 -8.58 5.22
N GLY A 19 -5.00 -7.96 6.39
CA GLY A 19 -5.71 -6.73 6.77
C GLY A 19 -5.40 -5.56 5.85
N LEU A 20 -4.14 -5.42 5.40
CA LEU A 20 -3.73 -4.36 4.48
C LEU A 20 -4.40 -4.51 3.10
N GLU A 21 -4.47 -5.74 2.56
CA GLU A 21 -5.16 -6.03 1.28
C GLU A 21 -6.66 -5.72 1.38
N GLY A 22 -7.32 -6.15 2.46
CA GLY A 22 -8.74 -5.86 2.68
C GLY A 22 -9.04 -4.37 2.81
N LEU A 23 -8.12 -3.59 3.38
CA LEU A 23 -8.25 -2.13 3.47
C LEU A 23 -8.01 -1.45 2.12
N GLU A 24 -7.07 -1.94 1.31
CA GLU A 24 -6.82 -1.44 -0.04
C GLU A 24 -8.08 -1.55 -0.92
N GLN A 25 -8.76 -2.70 -0.89
CA GLN A 25 -10.01 -2.91 -1.64
C GLN A 25 -11.11 -1.92 -1.22
N GLN A 26 -11.23 -1.64 0.09
CA GLN A 26 -12.19 -0.66 0.61
C GLN A 26 -11.87 0.77 0.17
N VAL A 27 -10.59 1.14 0.15
CA VAL A 27 -10.14 2.44 -0.37
C VAL A 27 -10.46 2.55 -1.85
N ALA A 28 -10.16 1.52 -2.65
CA ALA A 28 -10.41 1.50 -4.09
C ALA A 28 -11.91 1.65 -4.41
N ALA A 29 -12.78 0.91 -3.73
CA ALA A 29 -14.23 0.99 -3.92
C ALA A 29 -14.77 2.39 -3.63
N HIS A 30 -14.28 3.00 -2.56
CA HIS A 30 -14.77 4.29 -2.10
C HIS A 30 -14.22 5.45 -2.95
N VAL A 31 -13.00 5.30 -3.49
CA VAL A 31 -12.47 6.20 -4.54
C VAL A 31 -13.28 6.08 -5.83
N ALA A 32 -13.70 4.89 -6.23
CA ALA A 32 -14.54 4.69 -7.42
C ALA A 32 -15.89 5.41 -7.29
N VAL A 33 -16.53 5.34 -6.12
CA VAL A 33 -17.76 6.08 -5.82
C VAL A 33 -17.54 7.59 -5.93
N LEU A 34 -16.44 8.10 -5.34
CA LEU A 34 -16.11 9.52 -5.38
C LEU A 34 -15.88 10.02 -6.81
N ARG A 35 -15.19 9.25 -7.67
CA ARG A 35 -15.02 9.60 -9.09
C ARG A 35 -16.34 9.63 -9.85
N GLY A 36 -17.24 8.69 -9.57
CA GLY A 36 -18.56 8.63 -10.22
C GLY A 36 -19.45 9.84 -9.88
N GLN A 37 -19.22 10.48 -8.73
CA GLN A 37 -20.00 11.63 -8.25
C GLN A 37 -19.30 12.97 -8.52
N GLU A 38 -18.03 12.97 -8.93
CA GLU A 38 -17.20 14.18 -9.06
C GLU A 38 -17.75 15.19 -10.07
N ALA A 39 -18.30 14.73 -11.19
CA ALA A 39 -18.86 15.61 -12.22
C ALA A 39 -20.13 16.36 -11.76
N ALA A 40 -20.82 15.86 -10.73
CA ALA A 40 -22.05 16.44 -10.21
C ALA A 40 -21.81 17.48 -9.08
N VAL A 41 -20.56 17.64 -8.63
CA VAL A 41 -20.23 18.47 -7.46
C VAL A 41 -19.49 19.74 -7.88
N THR A 42 -20.12 20.89 -7.71
CA THR A 42 -19.50 22.21 -7.81
C THR A 42 -18.95 22.64 -6.46
N LEU A 43 -17.62 22.57 -6.31
CA LEU A 43 -16.93 23.04 -5.10
C LEU A 43 -16.57 24.52 -5.21
N ASN A 44 -16.84 25.26 -4.13
CA ASN A 44 -16.36 26.63 -3.95
C ASN A 44 -14.84 26.67 -3.66
N THR A 45 -14.24 27.85 -3.63
CA THR A 45 -12.78 28.02 -3.45
C THR A 45 -12.26 27.43 -2.13
N GLY A 46 -13.01 27.58 -1.03
CA GLY A 46 -12.64 27.02 0.27
C GLY A 46 -12.72 25.50 0.31
N GLU A 47 -13.76 24.93 -0.30
CA GLU A 47 -13.93 23.47 -0.41
C GLU A 47 -12.86 22.85 -1.33
N ARG A 48 -12.44 23.55 -2.39
CA ARG A 48 -11.31 23.13 -3.23
C ARG A 48 -10.00 23.09 -2.44
N GLN A 49 -9.73 24.09 -1.60
CA GLN A 49 -8.55 24.09 -0.73
C GLN A 49 -8.58 22.95 0.29
N GLN A 50 -9.75 22.68 0.90
CA GLN A 50 -9.91 21.54 1.80
C GLN A 50 -9.69 20.20 1.09
N LYS A 51 -10.24 20.03 -0.13
CA LYS A 51 -10.01 18.85 -0.97
C LYS A 51 -8.51 18.65 -1.25
N LEU A 52 -7.79 19.71 -1.59
CA LEU A 52 -6.33 19.65 -1.80
C LEU A 52 -5.57 19.24 -0.53
N GLY A 53 -5.96 19.78 0.63
CA GLY A 53 -5.37 19.39 1.91
C GLY A 53 -5.56 17.91 2.22
N LEU A 54 -6.76 17.38 1.99
CA LEU A 54 -7.06 15.96 2.17
C LEU A 54 -6.27 15.06 1.21
N ILE A 55 -6.17 15.44 -0.06
CA ILE A 55 -5.36 14.69 -1.05
C ILE A 55 -3.89 14.64 -0.61
N LYS A 56 -3.34 15.77 -0.16
CA LYS A 56 -1.96 15.83 0.31
C LYS A 56 -1.73 14.90 1.50
N GLN A 57 -2.65 14.92 2.48
CA GLN A 57 -2.57 14.01 3.62
C GLN A 57 -2.60 12.54 3.18
N MET A 58 -3.48 12.17 2.24
CA MET A 58 -3.55 10.80 1.73
C MET A 58 -2.24 10.38 1.03
N LEU A 59 -1.62 11.27 0.26
CA LEU A 59 -0.32 10.99 -0.39
C LEU A 59 0.83 10.84 0.62
N ASP A 60 0.81 11.63 1.69
CA ASP A 60 1.80 11.53 2.77
C ASP A 60 1.62 10.20 3.54
N ASP A 61 0.38 9.81 3.82
CA ASP A 61 0.06 8.52 4.45
C ASP A 61 0.49 7.34 3.54
N ASP A 62 0.22 7.41 2.22
CA ASP A 62 0.66 6.39 1.23
C ASP A 62 2.18 6.28 1.14
N ARG A 63 2.89 7.40 1.30
CA ARG A 63 4.36 7.40 1.37
C ARG A 63 4.82 6.68 2.63
N GLN A 64 4.21 6.95 3.78
CA GLN A 64 4.56 6.28 5.03
C GLN A 64 4.31 4.77 4.97
N ILE A 65 3.19 4.33 4.38
CA ILE A 65 2.90 2.91 4.16
C ILE A 65 4.02 2.29 3.31
N ARG A 66 4.39 2.93 2.20
CA ARG A 66 5.47 2.45 1.33
C ARG A 66 6.83 2.38 2.02
N ASP A 67 7.17 3.37 2.83
CA ASP A 67 8.44 3.40 3.58
C ASP A 67 8.52 2.26 4.60
N LEU A 68 7.38 1.83 5.15
CA LEU A 68 7.29 0.68 6.06
C LEU A 68 7.33 -0.67 5.32
N THR A 69 6.63 -0.79 4.19
CA THR A 69 6.43 -2.09 3.52
C THR A 69 7.56 -2.44 2.54
N MET A 70 8.15 -1.44 1.85
CA MET A 70 9.18 -1.69 0.83
C MET A 70 10.46 -2.37 1.36
N PRO A 71 11.02 -2.00 2.53
CA PRO A 71 12.22 -2.67 3.04
C PRO A 71 12.00 -4.16 3.30
N TRP A 72 10.84 -4.52 3.86
CA TRP A 72 10.48 -5.90 4.14
C TRP A 72 10.26 -6.70 2.84
N MET A 73 9.59 -6.12 1.84
CA MET A 73 9.47 -6.75 0.51
C MET A 73 10.83 -6.98 -0.15
N ALA A 74 11.76 -6.03 -0.02
CA ALA A 74 13.12 -6.18 -0.54
C ALA A 74 13.88 -7.31 0.17
N GLN A 75 13.70 -7.47 1.49
CA GLN A 75 14.26 -8.58 2.25
C GLN A 75 13.63 -9.93 1.86
N LEU A 76 12.32 -9.99 1.70
CA LEU A 76 11.60 -11.19 1.24
C LEU A 76 12.10 -11.61 -0.15
N SER A 77 12.23 -10.68 -1.09
CA SER A 77 12.77 -10.93 -2.42
C SER A 77 14.19 -11.51 -2.37
N LYS A 78 15.05 -10.97 -1.49
CA LYS A 78 16.40 -11.52 -1.28
C LYS A 78 16.37 -12.95 -0.75
N LEU A 79 15.51 -13.27 0.22
CA LEU A 79 15.38 -14.62 0.78
C LEU A 79 14.89 -15.63 -0.26
N ILE A 80 13.87 -15.28 -1.05
CA ILE A 80 13.36 -16.12 -2.15
C ILE A 80 14.46 -16.40 -3.18
N ASN A 81 15.19 -15.36 -3.60
CA ASN A 81 16.28 -15.48 -4.58
C ASN A 81 17.48 -16.28 -4.04
N ASN A 82 17.79 -16.15 -2.75
CA ASN A 82 18.84 -16.94 -2.10
C ASN A 82 18.45 -18.42 -2.05
N THR A 83 17.21 -18.73 -1.68
CA THR A 83 16.69 -20.11 -1.61
C THR A 83 16.69 -20.80 -2.99
N GLY A 84 16.36 -20.04 -4.04
CA GLY A 84 16.47 -20.53 -5.43
C GLY A 84 17.91 -20.76 -5.88
N THR A 85 18.86 -20.00 -5.35
CA THR A 85 20.30 -20.18 -5.64
C THR A 85 20.88 -21.37 -4.87
N GLU A 86 20.50 -21.55 -3.60
CA GLU A 86 20.85 -22.72 -2.80
C GLU A 86 20.31 -24.03 -3.40
N ARG A 87 19.06 -24.05 -3.89
CA ARG A 87 18.52 -25.21 -4.61
C ARG A 87 19.30 -25.54 -5.88
N ARG A 88 19.70 -24.53 -6.66
CA ARG A 88 20.51 -24.74 -7.88
C ARG A 88 21.90 -25.26 -7.56
N LEU A 89 22.54 -24.72 -6.52
CA LEU A 89 23.84 -25.19 -6.04
C LEU A 89 23.76 -26.62 -5.49
N ALA A 90 22.74 -26.94 -4.69
CA ALA A 90 22.49 -28.29 -4.21
C ALA A 90 22.21 -29.27 -5.36
N ALA A 91 21.49 -28.88 -6.41
CA ALA A 91 21.28 -29.71 -7.59
C ALA A 91 22.57 -29.91 -8.43
N ALA A 92 23.43 -28.89 -8.49
CA ALA A 92 24.69 -28.95 -9.24
C ALA A 92 25.81 -29.69 -8.51
N TYR A 93 25.83 -29.66 -7.17
CA TYR A 93 26.91 -30.22 -6.34
C TYR A 93 26.47 -31.38 -5.43
N GLY A 94 25.17 -31.68 -5.31
CA GLY A 94 24.63 -32.76 -4.48
C GLY A 94 24.49 -34.11 -5.18
N ALA A 95 24.96 -34.22 -6.43
CA ALA A 95 25.15 -35.50 -7.13
C ALA A 95 26.62 -35.94 -7.01
N VAL A 96 27.01 -36.37 -5.80
CA VAL A 96 28.21 -37.17 -5.53
C VAL A 96 27.82 -38.29 -4.58
#